data_AF-A0A8X7W6I3-F1
#
_entry.id   AF-A0A8X7W6I3-F1
#
_cell.length_a   1.000
_cell.length_b   1.000
_cell.length_c   1.000
_cell.angle_alpha   90.00
_cell.angle_beta   90.00
_cell.angle_gamma   90.00
#
_symmetry.space_group_name_H-M   'P 1'
#
loop_
_entity.id
_entity.type
_entity.pdbx_description
1 polymer ?
#
loop_
_entity_poly.entity_id
_entity_poly.type
_entity_poly.pdbx_seq_one_letter_code
_entity_poly.pdbx_strand_id
1 'polypeptide(L)'
;MLVLLMGKPSYWDESDGRSDPEILLLDYVRDLQERGKPVEFGGDSNSMRPGQMTIFLDLALRCCEERNEDRPEMISVAKEIKLIEKNIT
;
A
#
# COMPACT_ATOMS: atom_id res chain seq x y z
N MET A 1 -2.57 -1.58 6.14
CA MET A 1 -3.03 -2.03 4.81
C MET A 1 -1.86 -2.46 3.93
N LEU A 2 -0.78 -1.69 3.85
CA LEU A 2 0.38 -1.98 2.99
C LEU A 2 1.03 -3.37 3.23
N VAL A 3 1.20 -3.80 4.49
CA VAL A 3 1.75 -5.14 4.80
C VAL A 3 0.95 -6.27 4.16
N LEU A 4 -0.38 -6.18 4.20
CA LEU A 4 -1.27 -7.19 3.60
C LEU A 4 -1.14 -7.20 2.08
N LEU A 5 -1.03 -6.02 1.47
CA LEU A 5 -0.99 -5.86 0.03
C LEU A 5 0.35 -6.27 -0.58
N MET A 6 1.44 -6.04 0.14
CA MET A 6 2.81 -6.26 -0.33
C MET A 6 3.39 -7.61 0.12
N GLY A 7 2.81 -8.23 1.15
CA GLY A 7 3.39 -9.43 1.77
C GLY A 7 4.76 -9.19 2.43
N LYS A 8 5.12 -7.92 2.67
CA LYS A 8 6.38 -7.49 3.29
C LYS A 8 6.12 -6.94 4.69
N PRO A 9 7.07 -7.07 5.63
CA PRO A 9 6.95 -6.45 6.94
C PRO A 9 6.87 -4.92 6.82
N SER A 10 6.34 -4.22 7.84
CA SER A 10 6.24 -2.75 7.82
C SER A 10 7.60 -2.04 7.88
N TYR A 11 8.62 -2.79 8.24
CA TYR A 11 9.99 -2.38 8.48
C TYR A 11 10.89 -3.56 8.12
N TRP A 12 11.98 -3.34 7.40
CA TRP A 12 13.02 -4.34 7.20
C TRP A 12 14.39 -3.68 7.08
N ASP A 13 15.40 -4.46 7.45
CA ASP A 13 16.80 -4.10 7.25
C ASP A 13 17.26 -4.70 5.90
N GLU A 14 17.63 -3.86 4.94
CA GLU A 14 18.35 -4.31 3.73
C GLU A 14 19.82 -4.56 4.10
N SER A 15 20.05 -5.55 4.97
CA SER A 15 21.40 -5.85 5.46
C SER A 15 22.25 -6.50 4.37
N ASP A 16 23.12 -5.72 3.72
CA ASP A 16 24.33 -6.19 3.04
C ASP A 16 25.61 -5.70 3.76
N GLY A 17 25.49 -5.35 5.05
CA GLY A 17 26.63 -5.07 5.94
C GLY A 17 27.15 -3.63 5.92
N ARG A 18 26.42 -2.68 5.30
CA ARG A 18 26.57 -1.25 5.55
C ARG A 18 25.41 -0.76 6.41
N SER A 19 25.68 0.25 7.24
CA SER A 19 24.70 0.93 8.06
C SER A 19 23.71 1.68 7.16
N ASP A 20 22.80 0.95 6.53
CA ASP A 20 21.80 1.49 5.63
C ASP A 20 20.60 2.00 6.45
N PRO A 21 19.91 3.04 5.94
CA PRO A 21 18.76 3.60 6.64
C PRO A 21 17.63 2.57 6.70
N GLU A 22 17.05 2.46 7.88
CA GLU A 22 15.81 1.73 8.14
C GLU A 22 14.75 2.06 7.08
N ILE A 23 14.34 1.07 6.26
CA ILE A 23 13.35 1.31 5.21
C ILE A 23 11.95 1.08 5.79
N LEU A 24 11.21 2.19 5.95
CA LEU A 24 9.78 2.13 6.22
C LEU A 24 9.05 1.71 4.94
N LEU A 25 8.17 0.71 5.05
CA LEU A 25 7.36 0.23 3.92
C LEU A 25 6.60 1.36 3.23
N LEU A 26 6.14 2.34 4.01
CA LEU A 26 5.43 3.52 3.50
C LEU A 26 6.31 4.37 2.59
N ASP A 27 7.53 4.68 3.03
CA ASP A 27 8.48 5.52 2.28
C ASP A 27 8.94 4.82 1.00
N TYR A 28 9.20 3.52 1.07
CA TYR A 28 9.52 2.70 -0.10
C TYR A 28 8.40 2.75 -1.15
N VAL A 29 7.15 2.57 -0.73
CA VAL A 29 6.00 2.59 -1.65
C VAL A 29 5.78 3.99 -2.23
N ARG A 30 6.01 5.05 -1.44
CA ARG A 30 5.91 6.45 -1.90
C ARG A 30 6.98 6.76 -2.96
N ASP A 31 8.24 6.36 -2.74
CA ASP A 31 9.33 6.50 -3.74
C ASP A 31 8.98 5.81 -5.07
N LEU A 32 8.43 4.59 -5.01
CA LEU A 32 8.00 3.89 -6.21
C LEU A 32 6.93 4.66 -6.99
N GLN A 33 5.92 5.20 -6.29
CA GLN A 33 4.87 5.99 -6.92
C GLN A 33 5.40 7.29 -7.53
N GLU A 34 6.23 8.03 -6.81
CA GLU A 34 6.83 9.29 -7.29
C GLU A 34 7.69 9.06 -8.54
N ARG A 35 8.37 7.92 -8.61
CA ARG A 35 9.21 7.53 -9.74
C ARG A 35 8.44 6.85 -10.88
N GLY A 36 7.12 6.69 -10.73
CA GLY A 36 6.28 5.99 -11.70
C GLY A 36 6.65 4.52 -11.89
N LYS A 37 7.30 3.90 -10.88
CA LYS A 37 7.67 2.49 -10.91
C LYS A 37 6.48 1.62 -10.50
N PRO A 38 6.33 0.44 -11.11
CA PRO A 38 5.26 -0.48 -10.72
C PRO A 38 5.47 -0.96 -9.28
N VAL A 39 4.37 -1.06 -8.53
CA VAL A 39 4.37 -1.68 -7.21
C VAL A 39 4.06 -3.16 -7.39
N GLU A 40 4.97 -4.02 -6.91
CA GLU A 40 4.77 -5.47 -6.92
C GLU A 40 3.94 -5.88 -5.70
N PHE A 41 2.75 -6.41 -5.96
CA PHE A 41 1.87 -6.90 -4.91
C PHE A 41 2.26 -8.32 -4.49
N GLY A 42 2.12 -8.61 -3.20
CA GLY A 42 2.36 -9.94 -2.65
C GLY A 42 1.18 -10.88 -2.90
N GLY A 43 1.49 -12.19 -2.99
CA GLY A 43 0.48 -13.24 -3.11
C GLY A 43 0.18 -13.68 -4.55
N ASP A 44 -0.69 -14.67 -4.66
CA ASP A 44 -1.19 -15.20 -5.92
C ASP A 44 -2.24 -14.25 -6.53
N SER A 45 -1.93 -13.70 -7.71
CA SER A 45 -2.74 -12.70 -8.44
C SER A 45 -4.14 -13.17 -8.87
N ASN A 46 -4.59 -14.33 -8.39
CA ASN A 46 -5.88 -14.95 -8.74
C ASN A 46 -7.05 -14.51 -7.85
N SER A 47 -6.81 -13.91 -6.69
CA SER A 47 -7.86 -13.51 -5.74
C SER A 47 -8.44 -12.11 -6.00
N MET A 48 -7.67 -11.22 -6.60
CA MET A 48 -8.03 -9.81 -6.81
C MET A 48 -7.46 -9.32 -8.14
N ARG A 49 -8.26 -8.63 -8.96
CA ARG A 49 -7.77 -8.12 -10.26
C ARG A 49 -6.72 -7.01 -10.01
N PRO A 50 -5.69 -6.87 -10.87
CA PRO A 50 -4.65 -5.84 -10.71
C PRO A 50 -5.20 -4.41 -10.54
N GLY A 51 -6.32 -4.09 -11.22
CA GLY A 51 -7.00 -2.80 -11.08
C GLY A 51 -7.56 -2.55 -9.67
N GLN A 52 -8.12 -3.58 -9.02
CA GLN A 52 -8.62 -3.46 -7.65
C GLN A 52 -7.47 -3.29 -6.65
N MET A 53 -6.37 -4.03 -6.85
CA MET A 53 -5.17 -3.89 -5.99
C MET A 53 -4.58 -2.48 -6.06
N THR A 54 -4.61 -1.86 -7.25
CA THR A 54 -4.18 -0.48 -7.45
C THR A 54 -5.07 0.52 -6.70
N ILE A 55 -6.39 0.34 -6.74
CA ILE A 55 -7.32 1.21 -5.99
C ILE A 55 -7.17 1.00 -4.47
N PHE A 56 -6.93 -0.24 -4.04
CA PHE A 56 -6.67 -0.53 -2.63
C PHE A 56 -5.34 0.07 -2.14
N LEU A 57 -4.30 0.07 -2.99
CA LEU A 57 -3.03 0.75 -2.73
C LEU A 57 -3.25 2.26 -2.53
N ASP A 58 -3.99 2.91 -3.43
CA ASP A 58 -4.33 4.33 -3.33
C ASP A 58 -5.03 4.64 -1.99
N LEU A 59 -6.04 3.86 -1.63
CA LEU A 59 -6.73 4.01 -0.34
C LEU A 59 -5.77 3.83 0.84
N ALA A 60 -4.87 2.84 0.79
CA ALA A 60 -3.89 2.59 1.84
C ALA A 60 -2.95 3.79 2.04
N LEU A 61 -2.55 4.46 0.96
CA LEU A 61 -1.66 5.62 1.02
C LEU A 61 -2.37 6.87 1.53
N ARG A 62 -3.62 7.12 1.11
CA ARG A 62 -4.45 8.20 1.68
C ARG A 62 -4.65 8.04 3.19
N CYS A 63 -4.80 6.81 3.68
CA CYS A 63 -4.86 6.54 5.13
C CYS A 63 -3.56 6.89 5.87
N CYS A 64 -2.43 6.99 5.16
CA CYS A 64 -1.10 7.22 5.69
C CYS A 64 -0.58 8.65 5.42
N GLU A 65 -1.43 9.57 4.97
CA GLU A 65 -1.04 10.98 4.80
C GLU A 65 -0.52 11.59 6.10
N GLU A 66 0.42 12.52 6.01
CA GLU A 66 1.02 13.11 7.23
C GLU A 66 0.03 14.02 7.96
N ARG A 67 -0.75 14.78 7.19
CA ARG A 67 -1.75 15.72 7.69
C ARG A 67 -3.04 14.99 8.01
N ASN A 68 -3.61 15.28 9.18
CA ASN A 68 -4.82 14.60 9.64
C ASN A 68 -6.03 14.92 8.76
N GLU A 69 -6.11 16.13 8.23
CA GLU A 69 -7.17 16.58 7.33
C GLU A 69 -7.17 15.88 5.97
N ASP A 70 -6.02 15.33 5.55
CA ASP A 70 -5.87 14.60 4.29
C ASP A 70 -6.18 13.10 4.48
N ARG A 71 -6.27 12.62 5.73
CA ARG A 71 -6.65 11.24 6.06
C ARG A 71 -8.16 11.05 5.98
N PRO A 72 -8.65 10.01 5.30
CA PRO A 72 -10.07 9.67 5.31
C PRO A 72 -10.51 9.16 6.69
N GLU A 73 -11.74 9.49 7.06
CA GLU A 73 -12.42 8.91 8.22
C GLU A 73 -12.52 7.38 8.11
N MET A 74 -12.31 6.65 9.20
CA MET A 74 -12.30 5.18 9.19
C MET A 74 -13.61 4.56 8.68
N ILE A 75 -14.75 5.24 8.89
CA ILE A 75 -16.03 4.79 8.34
C ILE A 75 -16.09 4.91 6.81
N SER A 76 -15.43 5.91 6.23
CA SER A 76 -15.29 6.08 4.78
C SER A 76 -14.35 5.03 4.21
N VAL A 77 -13.21 4.79 4.88
CA VAL A 77 -12.26 3.73 4.53
C VAL A 77 -12.95 2.37 4.45
N ALA A 78 -13.73 1.99 5.47
CA ALA A 78 -14.44 0.71 5.47
C ALA A 78 -15.48 0.58 4.34
N LYS A 79 -16.17 1.68 3.99
CA LYS A 79 -17.11 1.71 2.86
C LYS A 79 -16.39 1.55 1.52
N GLU A 80 -15.26 2.23 1.35
CA GLU A 80 -14.44 2.13 0.14
C GLU A 80 -13.85 0.73 -0.03
N ILE A 81 -13.32 0.10 1.03
CA ILE A 81 -12.85 -1.29 0.99
C ILE A 81 -13.95 -2.23 0.49
N LYS A 82 -15.17 -2.09 1.02
CA LYS A 82 -16.32 -2.89 0.60
C LYS A 82 -16.71 -2.65 -0.86
N LEU A 83 -16.53 -1.43 -1.37
CA LEU A 83 -16.78 -1.10 -2.77
C LEU A 83 -15.72 -1.71 -3.68
N ILE A 84 -14.44 -1.63 -3.28
CA ILE A 84 -13.31 -2.23 -4.00
C ILE A 84 -13.50 -3.74 -4.13
N GLU A 85 -13.90 -4.40 -3.04
CA GLU A 85 -14.23 -5.84 -3.03
C GLU A 85 -15.37 -6.16 -3.99
N LYS A 86 -16.43 -5.33 -4.02
CA LYS A 86 -17.63 -5.58 -4.85
C LYS A 86 -17.48 -5.26 -6.33
N ASN A 87 -16.55 -4.38 -6.71
CA ASN A 87 -16.31 -3.99 -8.10
C ASN A 87 -15.59 -5.09 -8.92
N ILE A 88 -15.94 -6.35 -8.67
CA ILE A 88 -15.68 -7.50 -9.53
C ILE A 88 -16.67 -7.40 -10.70
N THR A 89 -16.36 -6.57 -11.70
CA THR A 89 -17.03 -6.62 -13.01
C THR A 89 -15.96 -6.85 -14.06
#